data_AF-A0A0F9NUL9-F1
#
_entry.id   AF-A0A0F9NUL9-F1
#
_cell.length_a   1.000
_cell.length_b   1.000
_cell.length_c   1.000
_cell.angle_alpha   90.00
_cell.angle_beta   90.00
_cell.angle_gamma   90.00
#
_symmetry.space_group_name_H-M   'P 1'
#
loop_
_entity.id
_entity.type
_entity.pdbx_description
1 polymer ?
#
loop_
_entity_poly.entity_id
_entity_poly.type
_entity_poly.pdbx_seq_one_letter_code
_entity_poly.pdbx_strand_id
1 'polypeptide(L)'
;MAWTHSAIKTRISALLQDPSASIFKTATDGEMELEIIDSGFEIARWVPFIDSVPDVFQIESRTGSVTSDTSGALVDGTNAQFLSTDVGKVVFNATDKTWGIVTAFVSTSQLTLNKDLFPDGDEVYRIYNKGCVSTNQINIEDITDRYEIKDGDRIEHPIGTRRNIADVEGDILTIGVDTSVLENSSQVDSASPNVDVHVYFRKRHFISVMTDLSGIVDLTAGYSAGDTSMVIDNLTDGDIIKAGQLFTIASTRGTYRVTTDVTVASSEATISFYPGLENDVDNDVVVTFKQSTLTPILEPLFARYVAAKLAINKPGVIIPESRAKARPHLTDGSFTINESNKGGPGTSSDYLQYARAEIGLAEQMRLYSQLGEREMVKVVDELSRLAISRANEIFPRT
;
A
#
# COMPACT_ATOMS: atom_id res chain seq x y z
N MET A 1 -23.75 0.52 -5.99
CA MET A 1 -22.64 -0.46 -6.16
C MET A 1 -21.41 0.33 -6.53
N ALA A 2 -20.24 -0.11 -6.07
CA ALA A 2 -18.98 0.51 -6.46
C ALA A 2 -18.72 0.29 -7.96
N TRP A 3 -18.07 1.25 -8.62
CA TRP A 3 -17.66 1.10 -10.01
C TRP A 3 -16.59 0.01 -10.13
N THR A 4 -16.75 -0.85 -11.14
CA THR A 4 -15.70 -1.79 -11.51
C THR A 4 -14.53 -1.03 -12.14
N HIS A 5 -13.36 -1.65 -12.15
CA HIS A 5 -12.20 -1.09 -12.83
C HIS A 5 -12.47 -0.78 -14.31
N SER A 6 -13.16 -1.69 -15.01
CA SER A 6 -13.60 -1.47 -16.40
C SER A 6 -14.56 -0.28 -16.55
N ALA A 7 -15.48 -0.07 -15.60
CA ALA A 7 -16.38 1.08 -15.61
C ALA A 7 -15.61 2.40 -15.40
N ILE A 8 -14.62 2.42 -14.51
CA ILE A 8 -13.73 3.56 -14.29
C ILE A 8 -12.96 3.91 -15.56
N LYS A 9 -12.34 2.91 -16.21
CA LYS A 9 -11.64 3.11 -17.51
C LYS A 9 -12.56 3.69 -18.57
N THR A 10 -13.75 3.11 -18.73
CA THR A 10 -14.76 3.60 -19.68
C THR A 10 -15.11 5.06 -19.40
N ARG A 11 -15.26 5.43 -18.13
CA ARG A 11 -15.55 6.81 -17.75
C ARG A 11 -14.39 7.76 -18.05
N ILE A 12 -13.15 7.36 -17.75
CA ILE A 12 -11.94 8.13 -18.06
C ILE A 12 -11.85 8.36 -19.57
N SER A 13 -11.99 7.31 -20.39
CA SER A 13 -11.97 7.42 -21.85
C SER A 13 -13.04 8.37 -22.39
N ALA A 14 -14.25 8.31 -21.83
CA ALA A 14 -15.33 9.22 -22.22
C ALA A 14 -15.00 10.69 -21.88
N LEU A 15 -14.35 10.95 -20.75
CA LEU A 15 -13.92 12.29 -20.34
C LEU A 15 -12.77 12.83 -21.20
N LEU A 16 -11.88 11.95 -21.65
CA LEU A 16 -10.78 12.30 -22.57
C LEU A 16 -11.27 12.59 -24.00
N GLN A 17 -12.52 12.25 -24.34
CA GLN A 17 -13.11 12.47 -25.68
C GLN A 17 -12.27 11.87 -26.82
N ASP A 18 -11.60 10.74 -26.58
CA ASP A 18 -10.84 9.98 -27.58
C ASP A 18 -11.56 8.64 -27.90
N PRO A 19 -12.70 8.67 -28.61
CA PRO A 19 -13.53 7.49 -28.85
C PRO A 19 -12.84 6.43 -29.72
N SER A 20 -11.86 6.83 -30.54
CA SER A 20 -11.04 5.92 -31.34
C SER A 20 -9.86 5.33 -30.56
N ALA A 21 -9.65 5.72 -29.30
CA ALA A 21 -8.45 5.39 -28.51
C ALA A 21 -7.15 5.65 -29.29
N SER A 22 -7.17 6.68 -30.14
CA SER A 22 -6.08 6.99 -31.07
C SER A 22 -4.91 7.67 -30.36
N ILE A 23 -5.18 8.32 -29.25
CA ILE A 23 -4.26 9.11 -28.44
C ILE A 23 -4.01 8.38 -27.11
N PHE A 24 -5.07 7.98 -26.42
CA PHE A 24 -5.04 7.33 -25.13
C PHE A 24 -5.38 5.85 -25.30
N LYS A 25 -4.43 5.09 -25.84
CA LYS A 25 -4.63 3.65 -26.11
C LYS A 25 -4.83 2.89 -24.80
N THR A 26 -6.04 2.39 -24.60
CA THR A 26 -6.47 1.68 -23.39
C THR A 26 -5.87 0.27 -23.24
N ALA A 27 -5.30 -0.30 -24.31
CA ALA A 27 -4.84 -1.69 -24.36
C ALA A 27 -3.32 -1.87 -24.55
N THR A 28 -2.57 -0.86 -25.00
CA THR A 28 -1.14 -1.05 -25.37
C THR A 28 -0.16 -0.16 -24.63
N ASP A 29 -0.59 0.97 -24.07
CA ASP A 29 0.35 1.94 -23.50
C ASP A 29 0.52 1.75 -21.98
N GLY A 30 -0.44 1.08 -21.30
CA GLY A 30 -0.41 0.88 -19.84
C GLY A 30 -0.54 2.18 -19.01
N GLU A 31 -0.42 3.35 -19.63
CA GLU A 31 -0.43 4.65 -18.96
C GLU A 31 -1.69 4.91 -18.13
N MET A 32 -2.87 4.53 -18.65
CA MET A 32 -4.12 4.70 -17.90
C MET A 32 -4.14 3.84 -16.64
N GLU A 33 -3.58 2.63 -16.69
CA GLU A 33 -3.50 1.71 -15.55
C GLU A 33 -2.57 2.28 -14.47
N LEU A 34 -1.39 2.72 -14.90
CA LEU A 34 -0.42 3.35 -14.02
C LEU A 34 -1.01 4.60 -13.37
N GLU A 35 -1.70 5.44 -14.15
CA GLU A 35 -2.29 6.67 -13.63
C GLU A 35 -3.49 6.40 -12.70
N ILE A 36 -4.25 5.33 -12.91
CA ILE A 36 -5.28 4.88 -11.95
C ILE A 36 -4.61 4.48 -10.62
N ILE A 37 -3.52 3.69 -10.66
CA ILE A 37 -2.80 3.26 -9.46
C ILE A 37 -2.22 4.47 -8.71
N ASP A 38 -1.51 5.35 -9.41
CA ASP A 38 -0.84 6.51 -8.83
C ASP A 38 -1.85 7.52 -8.28
N SER A 39 -2.96 7.74 -8.99
CA SER A 39 -4.02 8.65 -8.55
C SER A 39 -4.73 8.18 -7.27
N GLY A 40 -4.68 6.89 -6.95
CA GLY A 40 -5.19 6.35 -5.69
C GLY A 40 -4.47 6.92 -4.47
N PHE A 41 -3.16 7.16 -4.57
CA PHE A 41 -2.37 7.85 -3.54
C PHE A 41 -2.62 9.34 -3.53
N GLU A 42 -2.65 9.97 -4.71
CA GLU A 42 -2.89 11.40 -4.82
C GLU A 42 -4.22 11.76 -4.17
N ILE A 43 -5.34 11.12 -4.54
CA ILE A 43 -6.66 11.45 -4.00
C ILE A 43 -6.76 11.21 -2.49
N ALA A 44 -6.03 10.22 -1.96
CA ALA A 44 -5.96 9.96 -0.53
C ALA A 44 -5.35 11.13 0.28
N ARG A 45 -4.60 12.04 -0.36
CA ARG A 45 -4.13 13.30 0.27
C ARG A 45 -5.26 14.21 0.72
N TRP A 46 -6.37 14.20 -0.01
CA TRP A 46 -7.55 15.02 0.30
C TRP A 46 -8.58 14.24 1.08
N VAL A 47 -8.91 13.03 0.61
CA VAL A 47 -9.90 12.16 1.26
C VAL A 47 -9.27 10.78 1.40
N PRO A 48 -8.61 10.47 2.52
CA PRO A 48 -7.95 9.19 2.71
C PRO A 48 -8.97 8.05 2.86
N PHE A 49 -8.58 6.85 2.44
CA PHE A 49 -9.27 5.65 2.91
C PHE A 49 -8.81 5.37 4.34
N ILE A 50 -9.77 5.35 5.25
CA ILE A 50 -9.56 4.94 6.64
C ILE A 50 -10.40 3.70 6.82
N ASP A 51 -9.73 2.59 7.12
CA ASP A 51 -10.41 1.35 7.39
C ASP A 51 -11.18 1.48 8.72
N SER A 52 -12.38 0.89 8.76
CA SER A 52 -13.14 0.79 10.01
C SER A 52 -12.47 -0.15 11.00
N VAL A 53 -11.65 -1.08 10.50
CA VAL A 53 -10.87 -2.03 11.29
C VAL A 53 -9.43 -1.47 11.44
N PRO A 54 -8.92 -1.31 12.67
CA PRO A 54 -7.54 -0.87 12.87
C PRO A 54 -6.54 -1.95 12.46
N ASP A 55 -5.32 -1.54 12.14
CA ASP A 55 -4.18 -2.45 12.11
C ASP A 55 -3.72 -2.67 13.56
N VAL A 56 -3.50 -3.94 13.91
CA VAL A 56 -3.20 -4.35 15.28
C VAL A 56 -1.72 -4.68 15.39
N PHE A 57 -1.01 -3.93 16.22
CA PHE A 57 0.39 -4.18 16.56
C PHE A 57 0.51 -4.57 18.00
N GLN A 58 1.55 -5.32 18.33
CA GLN A 58 1.88 -5.65 19.71
C GLN A 58 3.10 -4.87 20.16
N ILE A 59 3.00 -4.24 21.32
CA ILE A 59 4.15 -3.73 22.04
C ILE A 59 4.93 -4.92 22.59
N GLU A 60 6.21 -4.95 22.24
CA GLU A 60 7.15 -5.84 22.88
C GLU A 60 7.78 -5.14 24.09
N SER A 61 7.54 -5.71 25.27
CA SER A 61 8.00 -5.19 26.55
C SER A 61 8.53 -6.31 27.46
N ARG A 62 8.82 -7.50 26.91
CA ARG A 62 9.40 -8.60 27.69
C ARG A 62 10.72 -8.20 28.32
N THR A 63 10.86 -8.57 29.59
CA THR A 63 12.08 -8.37 30.39
C THR A 63 12.45 -9.67 31.10
N GLY A 64 13.73 -9.82 31.44
CA GLY A 64 14.20 -10.96 32.24
C GLY A 64 15.64 -10.78 32.69
N SER A 65 16.22 -11.87 33.19
CA SER A 65 17.62 -11.94 33.58
C SER A 65 18.27 -13.15 32.92
N VAL A 66 19.50 -12.97 32.46
CA VAL A 66 20.32 -14.04 31.91
C VAL A 66 20.63 -15.04 33.02
N THR A 67 20.66 -16.33 32.70
CA THR A 67 20.96 -17.39 33.66
C THR A 67 22.29 -18.10 33.40
N SER A 68 22.95 -17.81 32.27
CA SER A 68 24.26 -18.36 31.93
C SER A 68 24.95 -17.54 30.84
N ASP A 69 26.28 -17.40 30.93
CA ASP A 69 27.13 -16.91 29.86
C ASP A 69 27.21 -17.95 28.73
N THR A 70 26.80 -17.53 27.54
CA THR A 70 27.01 -18.28 26.30
C THR A 70 27.25 -17.26 25.20
N SER A 71 28.48 -17.21 24.71
CA SER A 71 28.89 -16.19 23.74
C SER A 71 27.95 -16.11 22.55
N GLY A 72 27.43 -14.91 22.30
CA GLY A 72 26.50 -14.65 21.20
C GLY A 72 25.09 -15.21 21.42
N ALA A 73 24.69 -15.51 22.65
CA ALA A 73 23.35 -15.96 22.98
C ALA A 73 22.73 -15.17 24.15
N LEU A 74 21.40 -15.17 24.20
CA LEU A 74 20.63 -14.81 25.38
C LEU A 74 20.02 -16.10 25.94
N VAL A 75 20.39 -16.48 27.16
CA VAL A 75 19.87 -17.66 27.86
C VAL A 75 19.10 -17.23 29.10
N ASP A 76 17.79 -17.49 29.12
CA ASP A 76 16.92 -17.28 30.28
C ASP A 76 16.16 -18.57 30.59
N GLY A 77 16.80 -19.40 31.42
CA GLY A 77 16.23 -20.65 31.91
C GLY A 77 15.13 -20.45 32.96
N THR A 78 14.99 -19.24 33.52
CA THR A 78 14.02 -18.97 34.59
C THR A 78 12.64 -18.67 34.01
N ASN A 79 12.56 -17.75 33.05
CA ASN A 79 11.29 -17.33 32.48
C ASN A 79 10.86 -18.20 31.29
N ALA A 80 11.81 -18.77 30.55
CA ALA A 80 11.53 -19.61 29.37
C ALA A 80 10.46 -19.00 28.42
N GLN A 81 10.62 -17.72 28.11
CA GLN A 81 9.59 -16.88 27.48
C GLN A 81 9.81 -16.57 25.99
N PHE A 82 10.86 -17.11 25.36
CA PHE A 82 11.19 -16.78 23.97
C PHE A 82 10.34 -17.54 22.96
N LEU A 83 10.13 -16.92 21.80
CA LEU A 83 9.29 -17.43 20.73
C LEU A 83 10.06 -17.45 19.41
N SER A 84 9.66 -18.31 18.48
CA SER A 84 10.25 -18.36 17.13
C SER A 84 10.10 -17.04 16.37
N THR A 85 9.05 -16.27 16.67
CA THR A 85 8.78 -14.93 16.14
C THR A 85 9.70 -13.83 16.70
N ASP A 86 10.62 -14.17 17.61
CA ASP A 86 11.56 -13.20 18.17
C ASP A 86 12.76 -12.91 17.26
N VAL A 87 12.94 -13.70 16.19
CA VAL A 87 13.99 -13.45 15.20
C VAL A 87 13.81 -12.05 14.58
N GLY A 88 14.88 -11.27 14.57
CA GLY A 88 14.90 -9.87 14.11
C GLY A 88 14.55 -8.84 15.18
N LYS A 89 14.06 -9.24 16.36
CA LYS A 89 13.81 -8.32 17.49
C LYS A 89 15.12 -7.79 18.07
N VAL A 90 15.02 -6.65 18.76
CA VAL A 90 16.15 -6.00 19.43
C VAL A 90 16.20 -6.44 20.88
N VAL A 91 17.37 -6.87 21.35
CA VAL A 91 17.63 -7.18 22.76
C VAL A 91 18.54 -6.10 23.32
N PHE A 92 18.14 -5.53 24.45
CA PHE A 92 18.92 -4.54 25.19
C PHE A 92 19.39 -5.13 26.51
N ASN A 93 20.70 -5.22 26.71
CA ASN A 93 21.30 -5.48 28.01
C ASN A 93 21.20 -4.20 28.86
N ALA A 94 20.35 -4.23 29.88
CA ALA A 94 20.08 -3.11 30.76
C ALA A 94 21.20 -2.86 31.78
N THR A 95 22.03 -3.87 32.08
CA THR A 95 23.21 -3.75 32.96
C THR A 95 24.31 -2.95 32.26
N ASP A 96 24.71 -3.38 31.06
CA ASP A 96 25.87 -2.80 30.36
C ASP A 96 25.51 -1.73 29.33
N LYS A 97 24.21 -1.52 29.09
CA LYS A 97 23.66 -0.55 28.13
C LYS A 97 24.10 -0.84 26.69
N THR A 98 24.19 -2.11 26.34
CA THR A 98 24.47 -2.57 24.98
C THR A 98 23.20 -3.17 24.36
N TRP A 99 23.13 -3.22 23.03
CA TRP A 99 21.98 -3.76 22.30
C TRP A 99 22.44 -4.66 21.16
N GLY A 100 21.68 -5.68 20.82
CA GLY A 100 21.93 -6.56 19.67
C GLY A 100 20.62 -7.06 19.07
N ILE A 101 20.73 -7.88 18.02
CA ILE A 101 19.59 -8.37 17.25
C ILE A 101 19.53 -9.89 17.37
N VAL A 102 18.33 -10.43 17.56
CA VAL A 102 18.09 -11.88 17.54
C VAL A 102 18.26 -12.41 16.11
N THR A 103 19.17 -13.36 15.93
CA THR A 103 19.46 -13.97 14.61
C THR A 103 18.84 -15.34 14.44
N ALA A 104 18.56 -16.06 15.54
CA ALA A 104 17.87 -17.35 15.50
C ALA A 104 17.16 -17.64 16.82
N PHE A 105 16.04 -18.35 16.73
CA PHE A 105 15.37 -18.99 17.87
C PHE A 105 15.92 -20.40 18.04
N VAL A 106 16.35 -20.75 19.25
CA VAL A 106 16.83 -22.10 19.57
C VAL A 106 15.80 -22.84 20.41
N SER A 107 15.31 -22.19 21.48
CA SER A 107 14.28 -22.72 22.37
C SER A 107 13.60 -21.60 23.13
N THR A 108 12.58 -21.92 23.91
CA THR A 108 11.89 -20.96 24.78
C THR A 108 12.82 -20.32 25.82
N SER A 109 13.98 -20.92 26.10
CA SER A 109 14.98 -20.39 27.04
C SER A 109 16.25 -19.86 26.37
N GLN A 110 16.37 -19.97 25.03
CA GLN A 110 17.58 -19.52 24.35
C GLN A 110 17.33 -18.89 22.97
N LEU A 111 17.94 -17.72 22.77
CA LEU A 111 18.05 -17.03 21.49
C LEU A 111 19.51 -16.88 21.09
N THR A 112 19.79 -16.92 19.80
CA THR A 112 21.09 -16.52 19.23
C THR A 112 21.05 -15.05 18.87
N LEU A 113 22.12 -14.32 19.16
CA LEU A 113 22.28 -12.90 18.92
C LEU A 113 23.36 -12.64 17.86
N ASN A 114 23.34 -11.47 17.23
CA ASN A 114 24.34 -11.08 16.24
C ASN A 114 25.72 -10.72 16.85
N LYS A 115 25.81 -10.63 18.17
CA LYS A 115 27.05 -10.38 18.92
C LYS A 115 26.87 -10.82 20.37
N ASP A 116 27.99 -10.91 21.06
CA ASP A 116 28.01 -11.20 22.49
C ASP A 116 27.51 -9.98 23.29
N LEU A 117 26.40 -10.15 24.01
CA LEU A 117 25.78 -9.09 24.81
C LEU A 117 25.86 -9.34 26.31
N PHE A 118 26.07 -10.58 26.74
CA PHE A 118 25.87 -11.04 28.11
C PHE A 118 27.06 -11.87 28.61
N PRO A 119 28.26 -11.28 28.70
CA PRO A 119 29.48 -12.00 29.06
C PRO A 119 29.53 -12.46 30.53
N ASP A 120 28.74 -11.87 31.42
CA ASP A 120 28.74 -12.19 32.85
C ASP A 120 27.70 -13.27 33.21
N GLY A 121 26.63 -13.39 32.41
CA GLY A 121 25.62 -14.44 32.52
C GLY A 121 24.60 -14.24 33.63
N ASP A 122 24.54 -13.06 34.25
CA ASP A 122 23.62 -12.66 35.31
C ASP A 122 22.95 -11.28 35.06
N GLU A 123 23.09 -10.75 33.84
CA GLU A 123 22.64 -9.41 33.49
C GLU A 123 21.12 -9.35 33.22
N VAL A 124 20.55 -8.14 33.36
CA VAL A 124 19.13 -7.89 33.07
C VAL A 124 18.96 -7.50 31.60
N TYR A 125 17.90 -7.99 30.97
CA TYR A 125 17.59 -7.65 29.58
C TYR A 125 16.17 -7.13 29.37
N ARG A 126 15.98 -6.46 28.23
CA ARG A 126 14.69 -6.09 27.65
C ARG A 126 14.66 -6.48 26.18
N ILE A 127 13.50 -6.90 25.70
CA ILE A 127 13.26 -7.18 24.28
C ILE A 127 12.37 -6.05 23.75
N TYR A 128 12.64 -5.60 22.53
CA TYR A 128 11.83 -4.64 21.78
C TYR A 128 11.46 -5.20 20.41
N ASN A 129 10.45 -4.60 19.78
CA ASN A 129 10.05 -4.93 18.42
C ASN A 129 11.21 -4.76 17.42
N LYS A 130 11.13 -5.43 16.27
CA LYS A 130 12.13 -5.33 15.20
C LYS A 130 12.39 -3.85 14.86
N GLY A 131 13.65 -3.44 14.86
CA GLY A 131 14.07 -2.06 14.57
C GLY A 131 13.74 -1.02 15.66
N CYS A 132 13.07 -1.41 16.74
CA CYS A 132 12.71 -0.50 17.84
C CYS A 132 13.82 -0.43 18.90
N VAL A 133 13.89 0.70 19.60
CA VAL A 133 14.86 0.96 20.69
C VAL A 133 14.20 1.29 22.02
N SER A 134 12.87 1.33 22.07
CA SER A 134 12.05 1.59 23.26
C SER A 134 10.78 0.74 23.26
N THR A 135 10.19 0.50 24.44
CA THR A 135 8.97 -0.31 24.58
C THR A 135 7.72 0.37 24.02
N ASN A 136 7.66 1.69 23.95
CA ASN A 136 6.54 2.42 23.36
C ASN A 136 6.63 2.54 21.82
N GLN A 137 7.48 1.72 21.18
CA GLN A 137 7.67 1.72 19.74
C GLN A 137 7.12 0.46 19.09
N ILE A 138 6.52 0.64 17.92
CA ILE A 138 6.05 -0.43 17.05
C ILE A 138 6.67 -0.26 15.66
N ASN A 139 6.91 -1.38 15.00
CA ASN A 139 7.36 -1.41 13.63
C ASN A 139 6.16 -1.58 12.70
N ILE A 140 6.06 -0.70 11.72
CA ILE A 140 4.94 -0.58 10.77
C ILE A 140 5.39 -0.84 9.32
N GLU A 141 6.54 -1.49 9.12
CA GLU A 141 7.12 -1.77 7.78
C GLU A 141 6.16 -2.54 6.86
N ASP A 142 5.34 -3.42 7.43
CA ASP A 142 4.38 -4.24 6.68
C ASP A 142 3.21 -3.42 6.08
N ILE A 143 3.02 -2.19 6.56
CA ILE A 143 1.96 -1.29 6.06
C ILE A 143 2.51 -0.44 4.92
N THR A 144 2.61 -1.03 3.73
CA THR A 144 3.22 -0.40 2.55
C THR A 144 2.32 0.58 1.81
N ASP A 145 1.01 0.60 2.11
CA ASP A 145 0.02 1.42 1.40
C ASP A 145 -0.45 2.65 2.21
N ARG A 146 0.27 2.97 3.29
CA ARG A 146 0.07 4.20 4.08
C ARG A 146 0.56 5.42 3.30
N TYR A 147 -0.13 6.54 3.46
CA TYR A 147 0.27 7.79 2.85
C TYR A 147 1.40 8.46 3.65
N GLU A 148 1.05 9.12 4.76
CA GLU A 148 1.97 9.75 5.69
C GLU A 148 1.31 9.69 7.06
N ILE A 149 2.07 9.31 8.07
CA ILE A 149 1.60 9.38 9.45
C ILE A 149 1.81 10.82 9.90
N LYS A 150 0.72 11.49 10.29
CA LYS A 150 0.79 12.86 10.80
C LYS A 150 0.00 12.98 12.08
N ASP A 151 0.31 14.04 12.82
CA ASP A 151 -0.54 14.57 13.88
C ASP A 151 -2.01 14.56 13.45
N GLY A 152 -2.79 13.72 14.12
CA GLY A 152 -4.18 13.46 13.77
C GLY A 152 -4.52 11.99 13.70
N ASP A 153 -3.62 11.13 13.18
CA ASP A 153 -3.89 9.69 13.07
C ASP A 153 -4.29 9.10 14.43
N ARG A 154 -5.25 8.19 14.40
CA ARG A 154 -5.81 7.63 15.63
C ARG A 154 -4.94 6.44 16.03
N ILE A 155 -4.38 6.54 17.22
CA ILE A 155 -3.75 5.43 17.92
C ILE A 155 -4.52 5.19 19.19
N GLU A 156 -4.77 3.93 19.52
CA GLU A 156 -5.39 3.53 20.77
C GLU A 156 -4.50 2.56 21.52
N HIS A 157 -4.21 2.92 22.77
CA HIS A 157 -3.45 2.07 23.68
C HIS A 157 -3.66 2.50 25.14
N PRO A 158 -4.17 1.65 26.05
CA PRO A 158 -4.88 0.41 25.76
C PRO A 158 -6.04 0.63 24.78
N ILE A 159 -6.58 -0.45 24.21
CA ILE A 159 -7.70 -0.39 23.26
C ILE A 159 -8.83 0.49 23.81
N GLY A 160 -9.32 1.43 22.99
CA GLY A 160 -10.35 2.41 23.36
C GLY A 160 -9.83 3.69 24.04
N THR A 161 -8.54 3.76 24.40
CA THR A 161 -7.91 4.98 24.92
C THR A 161 -7.03 5.62 23.85
N ARG A 162 -7.44 6.78 23.33
CA ARG A 162 -6.67 7.50 22.32
C ARG A 162 -5.33 7.99 22.86
N ARG A 163 -4.26 7.83 22.07
CA ARG A 163 -2.91 8.34 22.33
C ARG A 163 -2.43 9.27 21.23
N ASN A 164 -1.48 10.12 21.61
CA ASN A 164 -0.75 10.94 20.66
C ASN A 164 0.35 10.12 20.00
N ILE A 165 0.71 10.51 18.78
CA ILE A 165 1.93 10.03 18.12
C ILE A 165 3.05 10.92 18.62
N ALA A 166 4.07 10.34 19.24
CA ALA A 166 5.20 11.11 19.75
C ALA A 166 6.21 11.40 18.63
N ASP A 167 6.48 10.40 17.80
CA ASP A 167 7.40 10.50 16.67
C ASP A 167 7.19 9.36 15.66
N VAL A 168 7.64 9.56 14.42
CA VAL A 168 7.69 8.54 13.37
C VAL A 168 9.02 8.64 12.64
N GLU A 169 9.90 7.65 12.84
CA GLU A 169 11.21 7.56 12.20
C GLU A 169 11.23 6.37 11.24
N GLY A 170 11.04 6.64 9.93
CA GLY A 170 10.96 5.61 8.91
C GLY A 170 9.75 4.68 9.11
N ASP A 171 10.03 3.42 9.43
CA ASP A 171 9.04 2.38 9.73
C ASP A 171 8.81 2.19 11.23
N ILE A 172 9.37 3.06 12.09
CA ILE A 172 9.19 2.99 13.54
C ILE A 172 8.24 4.08 14.00
N LEU A 173 7.12 3.68 14.60
CA LEU A 173 6.17 4.58 15.22
C LEU A 173 6.35 4.60 16.74
N THR A 174 6.52 5.79 17.32
CA THR A 174 6.62 5.99 18.76
C THR A 174 5.28 6.50 19.32
N ILE A 175 4.71 5.74 20.24
CA ILE A 175 3.43 6.04 20.87
C ILE A 175 3.68 6.97 22.06
N GLY A 176 2.86 8.02 22.19
CA GLY A 176 2.89 8.98 23.29
C GLY A 176 2.34 8.41 24.60
N VAL A 177 2.98 7.35 25.09
CA VAL A 177 2.72 6.65 26.35
C VAL A 177 4.01 6.59 27.15
N ASP A 178 3.92 6.80 28.45
CA ASP A 178 5.05 6.62 29.37
C ASP A 178 5.44 5.14 29.42
N THR A 179 6.70 4.82 29.18
CA THR A 179 7.18 3.43 29.15
C THR A 179 7.07 2.74 30.52
N SER A 180 6.98 3.49 31.61
CA SER A 180 6.82 2.95 32.97
C SER A 180 5.42 2.39 33.24
N VAL A 181 4.42 2.75 32.44
CA VAL A 181 3.05 2.23 32.58
C VAL A 181 2.74 1.07 31.62
N LEU A 182 3.70 0.70 30.76
CA LEU A 182 3.57 -0.45 29.87
C LEU A 182 3.82 -1.73 30.66
N GLU A 183 2.87 -2.65 30.63
CA GLU A 183 2.99 -3.96 31.26
C GLU A 183 3.99 -4.83 30.50
N ASN A 184 4.61 -5.79 31.21
CA ASN A 184 5.50 -6.77 30.59
C ASN A 184 4.68 -7.75 29.75
N SER A 185 4.94 -7.80 28.44
CA SER A 185 4.20 -8.60 27.47
C SER A 185 4.25 -10.12 27.69
N SER A 186 5.16 -10.66 28.53
CA SER A 186 5.10 -12.09 28.93
C SER A 186 4.14 -12.39 30.06
N GLN A 187 3.67 -11.39 30.79
CA GLN A 187 2.73 -11.55 31.92
C GLN A 187 1.29 -11.25 31.55
N VAL A 188 1.06 -10.91 30.27
CA VAL A 188 -0.25 -10.52 29.78
C VAL A 188 -1.05 -11.80 29.51
N ASP A 189 -1.97 -12.09 30.42
CA ASP A 189 -3.07 -13.00 30.13
C ASP A 189 -3.77 -12.50 28.85
N SER A 190 -4.16 -13.42 27.97
CA SER A 190 -4.99 -13.17 26.78
C SER A 190 -6.24 -12.31 27.03
N ALA A 191 -6.61 -12.08 28.30
CA ALA A 191 -7.67 -11.17 28.74
C ALA A 191 -7.26 -9.69 28.97
N SER A 192 -5.96 -9.34 28.93
CA SER A 192 -5.46 -7.98 29.19
C SER A 192 -4.97 -7.31 27.88
N PRO A 193 -5.77 -6.47 27.22
CA PRO A 193 -5.43 -5.82 25.93
C PRO A 193 -4.38 -4.68 26.05
N ASN A 194 -3.50 -4.75 27.04
CA ASN A 194 -2.53 -3.70 27.37
C ASN A 194 -1.20 -3.81 26.59
N VAL A 195 -1.08 -4.75 25.65
CA VAL A 195 0.04 -4.82 24.70
C VAL A 195 -0.37 -4.51 23.28
N ASP A 196 -1.66 -4.67 22.96
CA ASP A 196 -2.16 -4.37 21.63
C ASP A 196 -2.25 -2.85 21.43
N VAL A 197 -1.91 -2.43 20.22
CA VAL A 197 -1.95 -1.06 19.75
C VAL A 197 -2.78 -1.06 18.49
N HIS A 198 -3.91 -0.37 18.53
CA HIS A 198 -4.71 -0.13 17.35
C HIS A 198 -4.22 1.13 16.65
N VAL A 199 -3.82 0.99 15.40
CA VAL A 199 -3.42 2.11 14.56
C VAL A 199 -4.36 2.22 13.38
N TYR A 200 -4.97 3.38 13.21
CA TYR A 200 -5.86 3.66 12.09
C TYR A 200 -5.10 4.52 11.08
N PHE A 201 -4.50 3.88 10.08
CA PHE A 201 -3.77 4.61 9.04
C PHE A 201 -4.71 5.24 8.02
N ARG A 202 -4.28 6.40 7.52
CA ARG A 202 -4.73 6.94 6.24
C ARG A 202 -4.03 6.20 5.12
N LYS A 203 -4.80 5.43 4.36
CA LYS A 203 -4.32 4.54 3.30
C LYS A 203 -4.72 5.04 1.91
N ARG A 204 -4.01 4.55 0.90
CA ARG A 204 -4.36 4.79 -0.50
C ARG A 204 -5.75 4.25 -0.82
N HIS A 205 -6.42 4.88 -1.78
CA HIS A 205 -7.58 4.25 -2.37
C HIS A 205 -7.17 3.12 -3.30
N PHE A 206 -7.91 2.02 -3.22
CA PHE A 206 -7.77 0.84 -4.04
C PHE A 206 -9.00 0.60 -4.93
N ILE A 207 -8.76 0.10 -6.15
CA ILE A 207 -9.76 -0.38 -7.12
C ILE A 207 -9.27 -1.75 -7.59
N SER A 208 -10.10 -2.78 -7.41
CA SER A 208 -9.77 -4.14 -7.83
C SER A 208 -9.83 -4.27 -9.34
N VAL A 209 -8.77 -4.84 -9.91
CA VAL A 209 -8.69 -5.22 -11.33
C VAL A 209 -9.28 -6.61 -11.60
N MET A 210 -9.63 -7.36 -10.54
CA MET A 210 -10.19 -8.71 -10.65
C MET A 210 -11.56 -8.68 -11.31
N THR A 211 -11.82 -9.71 -12.10
CA THR A 211 -13.12 -9.95 -12.73
C THR A 211 -14.07 -10.59 -11.74
N ASP A 212 -13.59 -11.62 -11.02
CA ASP A 212 -14.33 -12.29 -9.96
C ASP A 212 -13.90 -11.76 -8.59
N LEU A 213 -14.88 -11.38 -7.78
CA LEU A 213 -14.63 -10.89 -6.42
C LEU A 213 -14.99 -11.91 -5.34
N SER A 214 -15.28 -13.14 -5.73
CA SER A 214 -15.61 -14.22 -4.81
C SER A 214 -14.79 -15.44 -5.17
N GLY A 215 -14.11 -15.99 -4.17
CA GLY A 215 -13.52 -17.33 -4.21
C GLY A 215 -13.97 -18.12 -2.99
N ILE A 216 -13.42 -19.32 -2.81
CA ILE A 216 -13.58 -20.09 -1.56
C ILE A 216 -12.21 -20.59 -1.10
N VAL A 217 -12.08 -20.85 0.20
CA VAL A 217 -10.87 -21.39 0.80
C VAL A 217 -10.66 -22.84 0.34
N ASP A 218 -9.48 -23.14 -0.20
CA ASP A 218 -9.13 -24.48 -0.71
C ASP A 218 -8.02 -25.14 0.11
N LEU A 219 -8.43 -25.71 1.23
CA LEU A 219 -7.60 -26.62 2.01
C LEU A 219 -8.50 -27.51 2.87
N THR A 220 -8.55 -28.81 2.57
CA THR A 220 -9.43 -29.76 3.29
C THR A 220 -9.22 -29.74 4.81
N ALA A 221 -8.01 -29.47 5.28
CA ALA A 221 -7.69 -29.39 6.71
C ALA A 221 -8.09 -28.06 7.38
N GLY A 222 -8.49 -27.06 6.58
CA GLY A 222 -8.69 -25.68 7.04
C GLY A 222 -7.37 -24.96 7.35
N TYR A 223 -7.51 -23.69 7.75
CA TYR A 223 -6.43 -22.85 8.24
C TYR A 223 -6.66 -22.53 9.71
N SER A 224 -5.58 -22.37 10.47
CA SER A 224 -5.65 -22.08 11.91
C SER A 224 -5.60 -20.57 12.19
N ALA A 225 -6.10 -20.17 13.35
CA ALA A 225 -5.89 -18.82 13.87
C ALA A 225 -4.39 -18.47 13.86
N GLY A 226 -4.07 -17.27 13.39
CA GLY A 226 -2.70 -16.77 13.22
C GLY A 226 -2.08 -17.02 11.85
N ASP A 227 -2.64 -17.91 11.01
CA ASP A 227 -2.12 -18.14 9.66
C ASP A 227 -2.17 -16.84 8.83
N THR A 228 -1.11 -16.59 8.06
CA THR A 228 -0.92 -15.38 7.22
C THR A 228 -0.87 -15.70 5.73
N SER A 229 -1.20 -16.93 5.35
CA SER A 229 -1.31 -17.34 3.95
C SER A 229 -2.41 -18.37 3.80
N MET A 230 -3.13 -18.30 2.68
CA MET A 230 -4.16 -19.28 2.36
C MET A 230 -4.32 -19.44 0.85
N VAL A 231 -4.79 -20.61 0.45
CA VAL A 231 -5.16 -20.94 -0.92
C VAL A 231 -6.63 -20.58 -1.12
N ILE A 232 -6.92 -19.91 -2.22
CA ILE A 232 -8.27 -19.54 -2.66
C ILE A 232 -8.47 -20.10 -4.06
N ASP A 233 -9.55 -20.84 -4.28
CA ASP A 233 -9.95 -21.35 -5.59
C ASP A 233 -11.17 -20.59 -6.15
N ASN A 234 -11.70 -21.08 -7.28
CA ASN A 234 -12.86 -20.51 -8.00
C ASN A 234 -12.64 -19.05 -8.43
N LEU A 235 -11.40 -18.70 -8.75
CA LEU A 235 -11.04 -17.39 -9.28
C LEU A 235 -10.84 -17.44 -10.81
N THR A 236 -10.98 -16.32 -11.50
CA THR A 236 -10.72 -16.24 -12.95
C THR A 236 -9.22 -16.32 -13.25
N ASP A 237 -8.83 -17.23 -14.14
CA ASP A 237 -7.46 -17.38 -14.61
C ASP A 237 -6.88 -16.09 -15.22
N GLY A 238 -5.64 -15.76 -14.83
CA GLY A 238 -4.93 -14.59 -15.32
C GLY A 238 -5.30 -13.28 -14.62
N ASP A 239 -6.30 -13.27 -13.73
CA ASP A 239 -6.51 -12.14 -12.82
C ASP A 239 -5.27 -11.96 -11.92
N ILE A 240 -5.02 -10.71 -11.52
CA ILE A 240 -3.94 -10.38 -10.60
C ILE A 240 -4.54 -9.81 -9.32
N ILE A 241 -4.35 -10.53 -8.22
CA ILE A 241 -4.66 -10.07 -6.86
C ILE A 241 -3.51 -9.18 -6.43
N LYS A 242 -3.75 -7.87 -6.33
CA LYS A 242 -2.70 -6.90 -6.02
C LYS A 242 -2.42 -6.79 -4.53
N ALA A 243 -1.17 -6.52 -4.16
CA ALA A 243 -0.83 -6.10 -2.80
C ALA A 243 -1.68 -4.89 -2.38
N GLY A 244 -2.20 -4.91 -1.16
CA GLY A 244 -3.16 -3.94 -0.64
C GLY A 244 -4.63 -4.24 -0.98
N GLN A 245 -4.92 -5.25 -1.82
CA GLN A 245 -6.30 -5.70 -2.06
C GLN A 245 -6.92 -6.16 -0.75
N LEU A 246 -8.10 -5.63 -0.45
CA LEU A 246 -8.86 -5.99 0.75
C LEU A 246 -9.82 -7.13 0.45
N PHE A 247 -10.00 -8.01 1.43
CA PHE A 247 -10.99 -9.07 1.38
C PHE A 247 -11.54 -9.39 2.77
N THR A 248 -12.68 -10.06 2.80
CA THR A 248 -13.31 -10.60 4.00
C THR A 248 -13.51 -12.10 3.82
N ILE A 249 -13.48 -12.84 4.92
CA ILE A 249 -13.78 -14.27 4.96
C ILE A 249 -15.14 -14.41 5.63
N ALA A 250 -16.03 -15.23 5.05
CA ALA A 250 -17.33 -15.49 5.66
C ALA A 250 -17.14 -16.07 7.08
N SER A 251 -18.03 -15.67 7.99
CA SER A 251 -17.98 -16.07 9.41
C SER A 251 -16.77 -15.56 10.21
N THR A 252 -15.92 -14.70 9.65
CA THR A 252 -14.91 -13.96 10.42
C THR A 252 -15.30 -12.48 10.53
N ARG A 253 -14.75 -11.77 11.52
CA ARG A 253 -15.02 -10.33 11.71
C ARG A 253 -13.98 -9.45 11.02
N GLY A 254 -12.83 -10.02 10.66
CA GLY A 254 -11.68 -9.32 10.11
C GLY A 254 -11.87 -8.86 8.66
N THR A 255 -11.26 -7.73 8.34
CA THR A 255 -10.87 -7.38 6.97
C THR A 255 -9.40 -7.66 6.84
N TYR A 256 -9.03 -8.41 5.80
CA TYR A 256 -7.66 -8.83 5.53
C TYR A 256 -7.14 -8.10 4.31
N ARG A 257 -5.82 -8.00 4.23
CA ARG A 257 -5.10 -7.30 3.18
C ARG A 257 -4.05 -8.21 2.58
N VAL A 258 -4.07 -8.35 1.27
CA VAL A 258 -3.02 -9.08 0.54
C VAL A 258 -1.70 -8.32 0.64
N THR A 259 -0.60 -8.99 0.99
CA THR A 259 0.71 -8.34 1.20
C THR A 259 1.60 -8.36 -0.05
N THR A 260 1.35 -9.27 -0.98
CA THR A 260 2.14 -9.44 -2.22
C THR A 260 1.24 -9.64 -3.43
N ASP A 261 1.65 -9.15 -4.60
CA ASP A 261 0.95 -9.42 -5.86
C ASP A 261 0.93 -10.95 -6.14
N VAL A 262 -0.23 -11.49 -6.52
CA VAL A 262 -0.40 -12.89 -6.90
C VAL A 262 -1.19 -12.97 -8.21
N THR A 263 -0.67 -13.75 -9.16
CA THR A 263 -1.40 -14.06 -10.40
C THR A 263 -2.19 -15.35 -10.19
N VAL A 264 -3.49 -15.32 -10.50
CA VAL A 264 -4.36 -16.49 -10.45
C VAL A 264 -3.99 -17.45 -11.59
N ALA A 265 -3.79 -18.72 -11.25
CA ALA A 265 -3.47 -19.77 -12.20
C ALA A 265 -4.21 -21.07 -11.85
N SER A 266 -4.78 -21.73 -12.87
CA SER A 266 -5.63 -22.93 -12.70
C SER A 266 -6.84 -22.68 -11.79
N SER A 267 -7.39 -21.46 -11.86
CA SER A 267 -8.50 -20.94 -11.05
C SER A 267 -8.23 -20.89 -9.55
N GLU A 268 -6.94 -20.87 -9.17
CA GLU A 268 -6.48 -20.92 -7.79
C GLU A 268 -5.35 -19.90 -7.56
N ALA A 269 -5.22 -19.40 -6.33
CA ALA A 269 -4.13 -18.54 -5.90
C ALA A 269 -3.80 -18.74 -4.42
N THR A 270 -2.52 -18.94 -4.11
CA THR A 270 -2.01 -18.81 -2.74
C THR A 270 -1.73 -17.35 -2.43
N ILE A 271 -2.51 -16.75 -1.55
CA ILE A 271 -2.30 -15.36 -1.12
C ILE A 271 -1.58 -15.30 0.22
N SER A 272 -0.70 -14.31 0.39
CA SER A 272 -0.19 -13.89 1.69
C SER A 272 -0.95 -12.65 2.15
N PHE A 273 -1.29 -12.57 3.43
CA PHE A 273 -2.14 -11.50 3.95
C PHE A 273 -1.81 -11.09 5.40
N TYR A 274 -2.32 -9.92 5.77
CA TYR A 274 -2.25 -9.34 7.11
C TYR A 274 -3.61 -8.74 7.51
N PRO A 275 -4.00 -8.79 8.79
CA PRO A 275 -3.36 -9.54 9.88
C PRO A 275 -3.51 -11.06 9.69
N GLY A 276 -2.88 -11.86 10.56
CA GLY A 276 -3.15 -13.30 10.61
C GLY A 276 -4.61 -13.59 10.94
N LEU A 277 -5.08 -14.81 10.64
CA LEU A 277 -6.47 -15.19 10.89
C LEU A 277 -6.84 -15.02 12.37
N GLU A 278 -8.03 -14.45 12.63
CA GLU A 278 -8.52 -14.24 14.00
C GLU A 278 -8.95 -15.57 14.64
N ASN A 279 -9.50 -16.48 13.83
CA ASN A 279 -10.00 -17.78 14.23
C ASN A 279 -9.67 -18.79 13.13
N ASP A 280 -9.82 -20.08 13.42
CA ASP A 280 -9.72 -21.14 12.42
C ASP A 280 -10.76 -20.92 11.30
N VAL A 281 -10.38 -21.26 10.08
CA VAL A 281 -11.20 -21.12 8.86
C VAL A 281 -11.29 -22.48 8.17
N ASP A 282 -12.51 -23.00 8.05
CA ASP A 282 -12.78 -24.27 7.40
C ASP A 282 -12.59 -24.21 5.86
N ASN A 283 -12.49 -25.39 5.23
CA ASN A 283 -12.57 -25.53 3.78
C ASN A 283 -13.89 -25.00 3.22
N ASP A 284 -13.91 -24.57 1.96
CA ASP A 284 -15.09 -24.08 1.23
C ASP A 284 -15.76 -22.83 1.83
N VAL A 285 -15.07 -22.13 2.73
CA VAL A 285 -15.55 -20.84 3.27
C VAL A 285 -15.38 -19.75 2.21
N VAL A 286 -16.44 -18.96 2.00
CA VAL A 286 -16.45 -17.89 1.00
C VAL A 286 -15.48 -16.78 1.36
N VAL A 287 -14.67 -16.38 0.38
CA VAL A 287 -13.77 -15.23 0.44
C VAL A 287 -14.30 -14.17 -0.51
N THR A 288 -14.49 -12.94 -0.03
CA THR A 288 -15.01 -11.82 -0.84
C THR A 288 -14.00 -10.69 -0.92
N PHE A 289 -13.51 -10.42 -2.11
CA PHE A 289 -12.64 -9.30 -2.42
C PHE A 289 -13.43 -7.99 -2.57
N LYS A 290 -12.87 -6.90 -2.07
CA LYS A 290 -13.49 -5.58 -2.17
C LYS A 290 -13.25 -4.97 -3.54
N GLN A 291 -14.34 -4.66 -4.27
CA GLN A 291 -14.28 -4.04 -5.61
C GLN A 291 -13.52 -2.70 -5.62
N SER A 292 -13.83 -1.82 -4.66
CA SER A 292 -13.20 -0.50 -4.54
C SER A 292 -13.36 0.03 -3.13
N THR A 293 -12.41 0.89 -2.74
CA THR A 293 -12.48 1.70 -1.52
C THR A 293 -13.02 3.11 -1.79
N LEU A 294 -13.25 3.47 -3.06
CA LEU A 294 -13.84 4.74 -3.43
C LEU A 294 -15.31 4.76 -2.99
N THR A 295 -15.73 5.88 -2.40
CA THR A 295 -17.15 6.10 -2.11
C THR A 295 -17.88 6.55 -3.38
N PRO A 296 -19.22 6.42 -3.47
CA PRO A 296 -19.98 6.87 -4.64
C PRO A 296 -19.75 8.35 -5.02
N ILE A 297 -19.35 9.19 -4.05
CA ILE A 297 -19.00 10.59 -4.27
C ILE A 297 -17.59 10.72 -4.87
N LEU A 298 -16.64 9.88 -4.42
CA LEU A 298 -15.25 9.92 -4.89
C LEU A 298 -15.06 9.29 -6.27
N GLU A 299 -15.85 8.28 -6.63
CA GLU A 299 -15.77 7.60 -7.94
C GLU A 299 -15.76 8.55 -9.15
N PRO A 300 -16.73 9.47 -9.32
CA PRO A 300 -16.71 10.42 -10.43
C PRO A 300 -15.57 11.42 -10.34
N LEU A 301 -15.16 11.83 -9.13
CA LEU A 301 -14.02 12.74 -8.94
C LEU A 301 -12.71 12.06 -9.33
N PHE A 302 -12.55 10.80 -8.95
CA PHE A 302 -11.40 9.98 -9.28
C PHE A 302 -11.24 9.84 -10.80
N ALA A 303 -12.31 9.48 -11.52
CA ALA A 303 -12.26 9.38 -12.98
C ALA A 303 -11.92 10.72 -13.65
N ARG A 304 -12.45 11.85 -13.14
CA ARG A 304 -12.12 13.20 -13.64
C ARG A 304 -10.68 13.58 -13.34
N TYR A 305 -10.17 13.25 -12.15
CA TYR A 305 -8.78 13.49 -11.76
C TYR A 305 -7.80 12.76 -12.67
N VAL A 306 -8.00 11.45 -12.86
CA VAL A 306 -7.17 10.61 -13.74
C VAL A 306 -7.22 11.12 -15.17
N ALA A 307 -8.42 11.41 -15.70
CA ALA A 307 -8.56 11.96 -17.05
C ALA A 307 -7.84 13.31 -17.20
N ALA A 308 -7.94 14.19 -16.21
CA ALA A 308 -7.24 15.47 -16.21
C ALA A 308 -5.70 15.29 -16.19
N LYS A 309 -5.16 14.39 -15.36
CA LYS A 309 -3.72 14.08 -15.34
C LYS A 309 -3.24 13.54 -16.69
N LEU A 310 -3.95 12.57 -17.26
CA LEU A 310 -3.63 12.02 -18.58
C LEU A 310 -3.64 13.12 -19.65
N ALA A 311 -4.66 13.99 -19.65
CA ALA A 311 -4.78 15.11 -20.58
C ALA A 311 -3.67 16.16 -20.44
N ILE A 312 -3.10 16.34 -19.24
CA ILE A 312 -1.98 17.25 -18.98
C ILE A 312 -0.64 16.62 -19.40
N ASN A 313 -0.43 15.35 -19.04
CA ASN A 313 0.88 14.69 -19.17
C ASN A 313 1.17 14.27 -20.62
N LYS A 314 0.19 13.68 -21.32
CA LYS A 314 0.41 13.11 -22.66
C LYS A 314 0.83 14.14 -23.72
N PRO A 315 0.27 15.37 -23.74
CA PRO A 315 0.75 16.45 -24.60
C PRO A 315 2.23 16.81 -24.41
N GLY A 316 2.76 16.68 -23.19
CA GLY A 316 4.17 16.94 -22.89
C GLY A 316 5.14 16.01 -23.62
N VAL A 317 4.70 14.79 -23.93
CA VAL A 317 5.46 13.80 -24.69
C VAL A 317 5.24 13.95 -26.20
N ILE A 318 3.97 14.08 -26.63
CA ILE A 318 3.61 14.07 -28.05
C ILE A 318 4.03 15.34 -28.78
N ILE A 319 3.88 16.53 -28.17
CA ILE A 319 4.16 17.81 -28.86
C ILE A 319 5.64 17.92 -29.28
N PRO A 320 6.63 17.61 -28.42
CA PRO A 320 8.04 17.56 -28.83
C PRO A 320 8.29 16.58 -29.98
N GLU A 321 7.72 15.38 -29.93
CA GLU A 321 7.88 14.36 -30.97
C GLU A 321 7.29 14.82 -32.32
N SER A 322 6.04 15.30 -32.32
CA SER A 322 5.37 15.80 -33.52
C SER A 322 6.10 17.00 -34.12
N ARG A 323 6.59 17.93 -33.29
CA ARG A 323 7.39 19.07 -33.77
C ARG A 323 8.75 18.64 -34.34
N ALA A 324 9.41 17.65 -33.72
CA ALA A 324 10.65 17.09 -34.24
C ALA A 324 10.43 16.41 -35.60
N LYS A 325 9.32 15.68 -35.77
CA LYS A 325 8.92 15.04 -37.03
C LYS A 325 8.51 16.05 -38.12
N ALA A 326 7.86 17.16 -37.75
CA ALA A 326 7.40 18.17 -38.71
C ALA A 326 8.48 19.17 -39.16
N ARG A 327 9.46 19.50 -38.29
CA ARG A 327 10.49 20.53 -38.55
C ARG A 327 11.28 20.35 -39.87
N PRO A 328 11.72 19.14 -40.28
CA PRO A 328 12.41 18.95 -41.56
C PRO A 328 11.58 19.33 -42.78
N HIS A 329 10.25 19.38 -42.66
CA HIS A 329 9.33 19.58 -43.78
C HIS A 329 8.85 21.03 -43.94
N LEU A 330 9.07 21.90 -42.95
CA LEU A 330 8.51 23.26 -42.89
C LEU A 330 9.54 24.38 -43.07
N THR A 331 10.82 24.11 -42.78
CA THR A 331 11.82 25.17 -42.58
C THR A 331 12.51 25.61 -43.88
N ASP A 332 12.54 24.76 -44.92
CA ASP A 332 13.22 25.06 -46.16
C ASP A 332 12.22 25.24 -47.29
N GLY A 333 11.90 26.50 -47.62
CA GLY A 333 11.22 26.88 -48.85
C GLY A 333 11.96 26.48 -50.14
N SER A 334 13.10 25.79 -50.03
CA SER A 334 13.71 24.98 -51.09
C SER A 334 13.43 23.50 -50.83
N PHE A 335 12.44 22.95 -51.53
CA PHE A 335 12.27 21.50 -51.66
C PHE A 335 13.43 20.93 -52.49
N THR A 336 14.64 20.89 -51.95
CA THR A 336 15.69 20.03 -52.50
C THR A 336 15.33 18.60 -52.12
N ILE A 337 14.61 17.96 -53.05
CA ILE A 337 14.20 16.55 -53.08
C ILE A 337 15.34 15.59 -52.67
N ASN A 338 16.60 16.03 -52.72
CA ASN A 338 17.77 15.19 -52.49
C ASN A 338 18.13 14.92 -51.02
N GLU A 339 17.64 15.67 -50.02
CA GLU A 339 17.90 15.32 -48.61
C GLU A 339 16.73 14.62 -47.92
N SER A 340 15.50 14.81 -48.42
CA SER A 340 14.32 14.06 -47.96
C SER A 340 14.23 12.63 -48.53
N ASN A 341 14.97 12.33 -49.61
CA ASN A 341 15.06 10.99 -50.18
C ASN A 341 16.14 10.13 -49.51
N LYS A 342 16.11 9.99 -48.18
CA LYS A 342 16.75 8.84 -47.50
C LYS A 342 15.96 7.53 -47.74
N GLY A 343 15.55 7.27 -48.98
CA GLY A 343 15.08 5.97 -49.46
C GLY A 343 13.61 5.58 -49.24
N GLY A 344 12.73 6.49 -48.80
CA GLY A 344 11.30 6.17 -48.60
C GLY A 344 10.41 6.48 -49.83
N PRO A 345 9.46 5.60 -50.21
CA PRO A 345 8.50 5.90 -51.28
C PRO A 345 7.50 6.98 -50.84
N GLY A 346 7.49 8.15 -51.48
CA GLY A 346 6.50 9.20 -51.23
C GLY A 346 6.69 10.47 -52.08
N THR A 347 5.61 11.20 -52.36
CA THR A 347 5.60 12.48 -53.08
C THR A 347 5.76 13.66 -52.13
N SER A 348 6.17 14.84 -52.62
CA SER A 348 6.22 16.08 -51.83
C SER A 348 4.87 16.45 -51.19
N SER A 349 3.77 16.11 -51.85
CA SER A 349 2.41 16.27 -51.33
C SER A 349 2.18 15.41 -50.07
N ASP A 350 2.69 14.18 -50.07
CA ASP A 350 2.52 13.25 -48.93
C ASP A 350 3.25 13.78 -47.67
N TYR A 351 4.46 14.32 -47.84
CA TYR A 351 5.21 14.92 -46.73
C TYR A 351 4.56 16.21 -46.19
N LEU A 352 3.99 17.05 -47.05
CA LEU A 352 3.25 18.24 -46.61
C LEU A 352 1.94 17.86 -45.89
N GLN A 353 1.25 16.82 -46.34
CA GLN A 353 0.07 16.30 -45.64
C GLN A 353 0.46 15.72 -44.28
N TYR A 354 1.57 14.99 -44.20
CA TYR A 354 2.11 14.49 -42.94
C TYR A 354 2.46 15.62 -41.96
N ALA A 355 3.20 16.64 -42.41
CA ALA A 355 3.54 17.79 -41.56
C ALA A 355 2.30 18.55 -41.06
N ARG A 356 1.27 18.70 -41.90
CA ARG A 356 -0.02 19.30 -41.49
C ARG A 356 -0.75 18.46 -40.46
N ALA A 357 -0.74 17.14 -40.62
CA ALA A 357 -1.34 16.22 -39.65
C ALA A 357 -0.63 16.31 -38.28
N GLU A 358 0.70 16.35 -38.26
CA GLU A 358 1.50 16.49 -37.02
C GLU A 358 1.28 17.85 -36.33
N ILE A 359 1.16 18.96 -37.08
CA ILE A 359 0.79 20.27 -36.51
C ILE A 359 -0.62 20.21 -35.92
N GLY A 360 -1.59 19.66 -36.66
CA GLY A 360 -2.97 19.53 -36.19
C GLY A 360 -3.07 18.70 -34.92
N LEU A 361 -2.30 17.61 -34.83
CA LEU A 361 -2.18 16.79 -33.62
C LEU A 361 -1.61 17.62 -32.46
N ALA A 362 -0.53 18.37 -32.68
CA ALA A 362 0.07 19.20 -31.63
C ALA A 362 -0.87 20.31 -31.11
N GLU A 363 -1.68 20.92 -31.98
CA GLU A 363 -2.70 21.90 -31.59
C GLU A 363 -3.82 21.25 -30.78
N GLN A 364 -4.29 20.06 -31.20
CA GLN A 364 -5.26 19.28 -30.47
C GLN A 364 -4.74 18.89 -29.07
N MET A 365 -3.48 18.45 -28.97
CA MET A 365 -2.83 18.14 -27.69
C MET A 365 -2.74 19.36 -26.77
N ARG A 366 -2.47 20.55 -27.32
CA ARG A 366 -2.47 21.79 -26.53
C ARG A 366 -3.85 22.10 -25.95
N LEU A 367 -4.90 21.90 -26.73
CA LEU A 367 -6.28 22.08 -26.25
C LEU A 367 -6.63 21.06 -25.17
N TYR A 368 -6.22 19.80 -25.33
CA TYR A 368 -6.40 18.78 -24.28
C TYR A 368 -5.70 19.14 -22.98
N SER A 369 -4.45 19.59 -23.04
CA SER A 369 -3.71 20.05 -21.86
C SER A 369 -4.43 21.19 -21.15
N GLN A 370 -4.90 22.21 -21.88
CA GLN A 370 -5.65 23.33 -21.29
C GLN A 370 -6.99 22.90 -20.68
N LEU A 371 -7.70 21.96 -21.29
CA LEU A 371 -8.93 21.40 -20.73
C LEU A 371 -8.64 20.57 -19.49
N GLY A 372 -7.58 19.76 -19.52
CA GLY A 372 -7.08 18.99 -18.38
C GLY A 372 -6.72 19.87 -17.20
N GLU A 373 -5.98 20.97 -17.41
CA GLU A 373 -5.66 21.94 -16.36
C GLU A 373 -6.91 22.55 -15.71
N ARG A 374 -7.89 22.98 -16.53
CA ARG A 374 -9.15 23.52 -16.01
C ARG A 374 -9.94 22.49 -15.22
N GLU A 375 -9.95 21.25 -15.68
CA GLU A 375 -10.68 20.18 -15.01
C GLU A 375 -9.98 19.76 -13.72
N MET A 376 -8.65 19.71 -13.71
CA MET A 376 -7.84 19.47 -12.52
C MET A 376 -8.16 20.49 -11.43
N VAL A 377 -8.20 21.79 -11.76
CA VAL A 377 -8.53 22.84 -10.79
C VAL A 377 -9.91 22.61 -10.14
N LYS A 378 -10.93 22.25 -10.94
CA LYS A 378 -12.27 21.97 -10.41
C LYS A 378 -12.28 20.75 -9.50
N VAL A 379 -11.65 19.66 -9.93
CA VAL A 379 -11.62 18.41 -9.16
C VAL A 379 -10.87 18.62 -7.84
N VAL A 380 -9.74 19.33 -7.85
CA VAL A 380 -9.00 19.66 -6.63
C VAL A 380 -9.83 20.54 -5.70
N ASP A 381 -10.55 21.55 -6.19
CA ASP A 381 -11.47 22.36 -5.37
C ASP A 381 -12.59 21.51 -4.75
N GLU A 382 -13.20 20.61 -5.53
CA GLU A 382 -14.22 19.67 -5.04
C GLU A 382 -13.64 18.71 -3.97
N LEU A 383 -12.45 18.16 -4.19
CA LEU A 383 -11.73 17.31 -3.21
C LEU A 383 -11.38 18.09 -1.94
N SER A 384 -10.91 19.33 -2.05
CA SER A 384 -10.63 20.19 -0.90
C SER A 384 -11.87 20.48 -0.07
N ARG A 385 -13.02 20.72 -0.72
CA ARG A 385 -14.29 20.91 0.01
C ARG A 385 -14.71 19.65 0.75
N LEU A 386 -14.54 18.47 0.14
CA LEU A 386 -14.79 17.18 0.80
C LEU A 386 -13.84 16.92 1.98
N ALA A 387 -12.57 17.29 1.83
CA ALA A 387 -11.59 17.17 2.91
C ALA A 387 -12.00 18.00 4.13
N ILE A 388 -12.46 19.23 3.91
CA ILE A 388 -12.94 20.12 4.98
C ILE A 388 -14.22 19.59 5.63
N SER A 389 -15.20 19.13 4.85
CA SER A 389 -16.45 18.62 5.43
C SER A 389 -16.23 17.36 6.27
N ARG A 390 -15.27 16.51 5.87
CA ARG A 390 -14.94 15.27 6.56
C ARG A 390 -13.97 15.40 7.72
N ALA A 391 -13.28 16.52 7.88
CA ALA A 391 -12.36 16.72 9.00
C ALA A 391 -13.05 16.47 10.37
N ASN A 392 -14.34 16.78 10.48
CA ASN A 392 -15.14 16.55 11.69
C ASN A 392 -15.66 15.11 11.82
N GLU A 393 -15.81 14.37 10.72
CA GLU A 393 -16.23 12.96 10.73
C GLU A 393 -15.07 12.03 11.05
N ILE A 394 -13.88 12.36 10.53
CA ILE A 394 -12.68 11.54 10.66
C ILE A 394 -12.07 11.67 12.06
N PHE A 395 -12.13 12.87 12.65
CA PHE A 395 -11.62 13.13 14.00
C PHE A 395 -12.66 13.92 14.80
N PRO A 396 -13.70 13.26 15.34
CA PRO A 396 -14.58 13.93 16.30
C PRO A 396 -13.70 14.47 17.43
N ARG A 397 -13.77 15.79 17.66
CA ARG A 397 -13.12 16.42 18.81
C ARG A 397 -13.84 15.92 20.05
N THR A 398 -13.34 14.85 20.65
CA THR A 398 -13.75 14.35 21.97
C THR A 398 -13.00 15.08 23.05
#